data_AF-A0A2Z4R874-F1
#
_entry.id   AF-A0A2Z4R874-F1
#
_cell.length_a   1.000
_cell.length_b   1.000
_cell.length_c   1.000
_cell.angle_alpha   90.00
_cell.angle_beta   90.00
_cell.angle_gamma   90.00
#
_symmetry.space_group_name_H-M   'P 1'
#
loop_
_entity.id
_entity.type
_entity.pdbx_description
1 polymer ?
#
loop_
_entity_poly.entity_id
_entity_poly.type
_entity_poly.pdbx_seq_one_letter_code
_entity_poly.pdbx_strand_id
1 'polypeptide(L)'
;MPNERQNPYLAPTPSGVMHAFADASPNEKQQSLQALVSQSHSIPTEEWLDKYSHEWLDEFNEKGWVQRLSQDLPAPNMPLDKFLPYVVASLSGTRKAAIGSNEGFCLARIGYTADEADRLAVAGADFFDFFVRQRERGLAIAEQAVSLFDDVALLMPTTSFMFLWIDGTGYVLILDGEPLTNNRALVELVWAIKTSGLRFSKGDDKVN
;
A
#
# COMPACT_ATOMS: atom_id res chain seq x y z
N MET A 1 13.84 7.36 28.69
CA MET A 1 13.09 7.53 27.43
C MET A 1 12.98 9.02 27.07
N PRO A 2 13.89 9.59 26.27
CA PRO A 2 13.82 11.02 25.88
C PRO A 2 13.02 11.31 24.60
N ASN A 3 12.71 10.31 23.76
CA ASN A 3 12.17 10.53 22.41
C ASN A 3 10.63 10.61 22.30
N GLU A 4 9.88 10.10 23.27
CA GLU A 4 8.41 10.03 23.19
C GLU A 4 7.73 11.40 23.24
N ARG A 5 8.27 12.34 24.02
CA ARG A 5 7.70 13.70 24.11
C ARG A 5 7.95 14.55 22.87
N GLN A 6 8.92 14.19 22.02
CA GLN A 6 9.23 14.94 20.79
C GLN A 6 8.56 14.34 19.55
N ASN A 7 8.32 13.03 19.54
CA ASN A 7 7.67 12.32 18.43
C ASN A 7 6.53 11.43 18.94
N PRO A 8 5.37 12.02 19.28
CA PRO A 8 4.31 11.29 19.96
C PRO A 8 3.52 10.37 19.03
N TYR A 9 3.57 10.55 17.71
CA TYR A 9 2.75 9.78 16.76
C TYR A 9 3.54 8.65 16.10
N LEU A 10 2.84 7.59 15.69
CA LEU A 10 3.37 6.48 14.91
C LEU A 10 2.85 6.51 13.48
N ALA A 11 3.72 6.14 12.54
CA ALA A 11 3.35 5.82 11.17
C ALA A 11 4.20 4.64 10.67
N PRO A 12 3.72 3.87 9.69
CA PRO A 12 4.55 2.85 9.07
C PRO A 12 5.59 3.52 8.16
N THR A 13 6.70 2.83 7.96
CA THR A 13 7.64 3.11 6.87
C THR A 13 7.14 2.44 5.58
N PRO A 14 7.75 2.72 4.41
CA PRO A 14 7.40 2.00 3.17
C PRO A 14 7.55 0.48 3.31
N SER A 15 8.62 0.03 3.96
CA SER A 15 8.83 -1.39 4.28
C SER A 15 7.76 -1.94 5.22
N GLY A 16 7.34 -1.15 6.22
CA GLY A 16 6.24 -1.52 7.11
C GLY A 16 4.91 -1.67 6.36
N VAL A 17 4.62 -0.79 5.41
CA VAL A 17 3.45 -0.89 4.53
C VAL A 17 3.50 -2.15 3.68
N MET A 18 4.62 -2.42 2.99
CA MET A 18 4.76 -3.64 2.19
C MET A 18 4.59 -4.92 3.02
N HIS A 19 5.05 -4.92 4.27
CA HIS A 19 4.85 -6.05 5.17
C HIS A 19 3.41 -6.16 5.68
N ALA A 20 2.80 -5.05 6.08
CA ALA A 20 1.46 -5.02 6.68
C ALA A 20 0.36 -5.47 5.71
N PHE A 21 0.51 -5.13 4.42
CA PHE A 21 -0.50 -5.37 3.38
C PHE A 21 -0.11 -6.50 2.41
N ALA A 22 0.80 -7.39 2.82
CA ALA A 22 1.35 -8.45 1.98
C ALA A 22 0.37 -9.59 1.69
N ASP A 23 -0.63 -9.81 2.54
CA ASP A 23 -1.46 -11.02 2.53
C ASP A 23 -2.95 -10.68 2.65
N ALA A 24 -3.78 -11.45 1.94
CA ALA A 24 -5.24 -11.40 2.02
C ALA A 24 -5.76 -11.72 3.44
N SER A 25 -5.03 -12.55 4.19
CA SER A 25 -5.35 -12.95 5.55
C SER A 25 -4.25 -12.52 6.52
N PRO A 26 -4.16 -11.23 6.87
CA PRO A 26 -3.10 -10.72 7.74
C PRO A 26 -3.23 -11.28 9.16
N ASN A 27 -2.10 -11.65 9.78
CA ASN A 27 -2.06 -12.03 11.19
C ASN A 27 -2.20 -10.81 12.11
N GLU A 28 -2.32 -11.03 13.43
CA GLU A 28 -2.53 -9.95 14.41
C GLU A 28 -1.44 -8.86 14.38
N LYS A 29 -0.16 -9.24 14.17
CA LYS A 29 0.93 -8.26 14.04
C LYS A 29 0.76 -7.41 12.79
N GLN A 30 0.45 -8.02 11.65
CA GLN A 30 0.19 -7.28 10.42
C GLN A 30 -1.01 -6.35 10.57
N GLN A 31 -2.11 -6.84 11.17
CA GLN A 31 -3.29 -6.02 11.47
C GLN A 31 -2.95 -4.81 12.36
N SER A 32 -2.09 -5.01 13.37
CA SER A 32 -1.63 -3.91 14.23
C SER A 32 -0.80 -2.84 13.49
N LEU A 33 -0.04 -3.21 12.45
CA LEU A 33 0.62 -2.28 11.55
C LEU A 33 -0.36 -1.58 10.61
N GLN A 34 -1.34 -2.32 10.08
CA GLN A 34 -2.40 -1.73 9.24
C GLN A 34 -3.22 -0.68 10.01
N ALA A 35 -3.38 -0.84 11.33
CA ALA A 35 -4.06 0.11 12.20
C ALA A 35 -3.46 1.52 12.14
N LEU A 36 -2.14 1.64 11.90
CA LEU A 36 -1.42 2.92 11.81
C LEU A 36 -1.89 3.82 10.64
N VAL A 37 -2.50 3.22 9.61
CA VAL A 37 -3.06 3.93 8.44
C VAL A 37 -4.56 3.69 8.28
N SER A 38 -5.23 3.24 9.35
CA SER A 38 -6.68 3.00 9.36
C SER A 38 -7.49 4.21 9.84
N GLN A 39 -6.83 5.16 10.50
CA GLN A 39 -7.50 6.33 11.08
C GLN A 39 -7.42 7.54 10.13
N SER A 40 -8.28 8.53 10.36
CA SER A 40 -8.23 9.79 9.61
C SER A 40 -7.01 10.65 9.92
N HIS A 41 -6.27 10.32 10.98
CA HIS A 41 -5.10 11.03 11.48
C HIS A 41 -4.06 10.01 11.97
N SER A 42 -2.81 10.45 12.12
CA SER A 42 -1.76 9.59 12.65
C SER A 42 -2.07 9.22 14.11
N ILE A 43 -1.77 7.99 14.50
CA ILE A 43 -2.12 7.51 15.84
C ILE A 43 -1.05 7.89 16.86
N PRO A 44 -1.42 8.42 18.04
CA PRO A 44 -0.49 8.57 19.16
C PRO A 44 0.09 7.22 19.57
N THR A 45 1.37 7.20 19.95
CA THR A 45 2.07 5.99 20.39
C THR A 45 1.37 5.34 21.59
N GLU A 46 0.95 6.16 22.56
CA GLU A 46 0.22 5.70 23.75
C GLU A 46 -1.10 5.03 23.37
N GLU A 47 -1.89 5.64 22.47
CA GLU A 47 -3.17 5.07 22.02
C GLU A 47 -2.98 3.73 21.28
N TRP A 48 -1.89 3.57 20.54
CA TRP A 48 -1.56 2.30 19.91
C TRP A 48 -1.18 1.25 20.96
N LEU A 49 -0.37 1.61 21.96
CA LEU A 49 0.08 0.73 23.05
C LEU A 49 -1.04 0.34 24.02
N ASP A 50 -2.10 1.14 24.11
CA ASP A 50 -3.31 0.77 24.86
C ASP A 50 -4.05 -0.42 24.23
N LYS A 51 -3.85 -0.66 22.94
CA LYS A 51 -4.53 -1.71 22.17
C LYS A 51 -3.63 -2.89 21.82
N TYR A 52 -2.32 -2.66 21.70
CA TYR A 52 -1.36 -3.62 21.15
C TYR A 52 -0.10 -3.76 22.03
N SER A 53 0.72 -4.78 21.74
CA SER A 53 1.87 -5.14 22.57
C SER A 53 3.05 -4.16 22.42
N HIS A 54 3.69 -3.83 23.55
CA HIS A 54 4.95 -3.11 23.58
C HIS A 54 6.07 -3.89 22.87
N GLU A 55 6.10 -5.22 23.04
CA GLU A 55 7.10 -6.09 22.40
C GLU A 55 6.97 -6.06 20.88
N TRP A 56 5.75 -5.93 20.35
CA TRP A 56 5.55 -5.78 18.91
C TRP A 56 6.07 -4.44 18.40
N LEU A 57 5.87 -3.35 19.17
CA LEU A 57 6.41 -2.05 18.80
C LEU A 57 7.94 -2.07 18.77
N ASP A 58 8.58 -2.72 19.75
CA ASP A 58 10.04 -2.88 19.78
C ASP A 58 10.53 -3.67 18.55
N GLU A 59 9.90 -4.81 18.25
CA GLU A 59 10.18 -5.60 17.04
C GLU A 59 10.00 -4.77 15.76
N PHE A 60 8.93 -3.99 15.66
CA PHE A 60 8.68 -3.15 14.48
C PHE A 60 9.73 -2.04 14.32
N ASN A 61 10.24 -1.48 15.42
CA ASN A 61 11.34 -0.51 15.39
C ASN A 61 12.63 -1.19 14.92
N GLU A 62 12.96 -2.37 15.46
CA GLU A 62 14.15 -3.14 15.06
C GLU A 62 14.12 -3.53 13.57
N LYS A 63 12.95 -3.86 13.05
CA LYS A 63 12.74 -4.16 11.62
C LYS A 63 12.65 -2.92 10.74
N GLY A 64 12.58 -1.72 11.32
CA GLY A 64 12.39 -0.47 10.59
C GLY A 64 11.03 -0.39 9.88
N TRP A 65 10.00 -1.05 10.41
CA TRP A 65 8.64 -1.03 9.87
C TRP A 65 7.81 0.16 10.35
N VAL A 66 8.21 0.78 11.44
CA VAL A 66 7.56 1.98 11.97
C VAL A 66 8.54 3.13 12.09
N GLN A 67 8.00 4.33 12.08
CA GLN A 67 8.70 5.57 12.35
C GLN A 67 7.85 6.41 13.30
N ARG A 68 8.52 7.26 14.10
CA ARG A 68 7.86 8.21 14.98
C ARG A 68 7.79 9.58 14.30
N LEU A 69 6.66 10.26 14.43
CA LEU A 69 6.41 11.57 13.85
C LEU A 69 6.27 12.62 14.96
N SER A 70 6.81 13.81 14.71
CA SER A 70 6.71 14.98 15.61
C SER A 70 5.37 15.70 15.51
N GLN A 71 4.62 15.46 14.44
CA GLN A 71 3.38 16.16 14.13
C GLN A 71 2.28 15.15 13.80
N ASP A 72 1.06 15.53 14.15
CA ASP A 72 -0.11 14.82 13.67
C ASP A 72 -0.26 15.04 12.17
N LEU A 73 -0.41 13.96 11.41
CA LEU A 73 -0.64 13.99 9.97
C LEU A 73 -2.07 13.54 9.66
N PRO A 74 -2.84 14.31 8.89
CA PRO A 74 -4.13 13.84 8.39
C PRO A 74 -3.94 12.82 7.27
N ALA A 75 -4.86 11.86 7.19
CA ALA A 75 -4.98 10.96 6.05
C ALA A 75 -5.27 11.76 4.76
N PRO A 76 -4.74 11.35 3.60
CA PRO A 76 -5.06 12.03 2.36
C PRO A 76 -6.55 12.01 2.03
N ASN A 77 -7.14 13.21 1.93
CA ASN A 77 -8.59 13.37 1.77
C ASN A 77 -9.02 13.63 0.31
N MET A 78 -8.63 12.76 -0.63
CA MET A 78 -8.98 12.91 -2.05
C MET A 78 -9.43 11.57 -2.67
N PRO A 79 -10.28 11.59 -3.71
CA PRO A 79 -10.52 10.42 -4.56
C PRO A 79 -9.22 9.91 -5.20
N LEU A 80 -9.13 8.60 -5.46
CA LEU A 80 -7.89 7.95 -5.90
C LEU A 80 -7.38 8.48 -7.25
N ASP A 81 -8.27 8.76 -8.20
CA ASP A 81 -7.96 9.34 -9.51
C ASP A 81 -7.39 10.77 -9.40
N LYS A 82 -7.77 11.50 -8.34
CA LYS A 82 -7.23 12.83 -8.02
C LYS A 82 -5.96 12.76 -7.18
N PHE A 83 -5.80 11.71 -6.37
CA PHE A 83 -4.65 11.54 -5.50
C PHE A 83 -3.40 11.01 -6.23
N LEU A 84 -3.57 10.02 -7.12
CA LEU A 84 -2.46 9.39 -7.85
C LEU A 84 -1.53 10.41 -8.57
N PRO A 85 -2.04 11.46 -9.24
CA PRO A 85 -1.19 12.51 -9.82
C PRO A 85 -0.21 13.18 -8.86
N TYR A 86 -0.53 13.28 -7.56
CA TYR A 86 0.34 13.93 -6.57
C TYR A 86 1.52 13.06 -6.15
N VAL A 87 1.32 11.73 -6.12
CA VAL A 87 2.33 10.78 -5.61
C VAL A 87 3.16 10.14 -6.72
N VAL A 88 2.65 10.06 -7.95
CA VAL A 88 3.27 9.26 -9.03
C VAL A 88 4.71 9.67 -9.36
N ALA A 89 5.03 10.97 -9.29
CA ALA A 89 6.38 11.46 -9.56
C ALA A 89 7.43 10.93 -8.57
N SER A 90 7.00 10.50 -7.39
CA SER A 90 7.86 9.85 -6.40
C SER A 90 7.85 8.33 -6.51
N LEU A 91 6.91 7.73 -7.24
CA LEU A 91 6.71 6.28 -7.27
C LEU A 91 7.19 5.61 -8.56
N SER A 92 7.23 6.33 -9.69
CA SER A 92 7.63 5.80 -11.00
C SER A 92 8.70 6.69 -11.62
N GLY A 93 9.76 6.07 -12.14
CA GLY A 93 10.82 6.76 -12.88
C GLY A 93 10.33 7.50 -14.13
N THR A 94 9.22 7.08 -14.73
CA THR A 94 8.62 7.72 -15.92
C THR A 94 7.36 8.52 -15.60
N ARG A 95 6.96 8.59 -14.33
CA ARG A 95 5.75 9.26 -13.83
C ARG A 95 4.45 8.70 -14.42
N LYS A 96 4.45 7.44 -14.86
CA LYS A 96 3.23 6.74 -15.27
C LYS A 96 2.91 5.63 -14.29
N ALA A 97 1.64 5.55 -13.93
CA ALA A 97 1.15 4.52 -13.03
C ALA A 97 -0.33 4.23 -13.27
N ALA A 98 -0.74 3.03 -12.88
CA ALA A 98 -2.15 2.66 -12.76
C ALA A 98 -2.37 1.90 -11.45
N ILE A 99 -3.63 1.88 -11.00
CA ILE A 99 -4.08 1.07 -9.87
C ILE A 99 -5.21 0.21 -10.38
N GLY A 100 -5.05 -1.11 -10.28
CA GLY A 100 -6.07 -2.09 -10.63
C GLY A 100 -6.64 -2.81 -9.40
N SER A 101 -7.80 -3.43 -9.55
CA SER A 101 -8.30 -4.42 -8.59
C SER A 101 -7.81 -5.83 -8.95
N ASN A 102 -7.92 -6.76 -8.00
CA ASN A 102 -7.74 -8.19 -8.22
C ASN A 102 -8.79 -8.83 -9.15
N GLU A 103 -9.81 -8.08 -9.59
CA GLU A 103 -10.79 -8.50 -10.60
C GLU A 103 -10.47 -7.96 -12.01
N GLY A 104 -9.39 -7.19 -12.16
CA GLY A 104 -8.93 -6.69 -13.45
C GLY A 104 -9.49 -5.32 -13.85
N PHE A 105 -10.17 -4.62 -12.94
CA PHE A 105 -10.67 -3.27 -13.21
C PHE A 105 -9.60 -2.20 -12.97
N CYS A 106 -9.40 -1.29 -13.92
CA CYS A 106 -8.60 -0.08 -13.70
C CYS A 106 -9.37 0.92 -12.83
N LEU A 107 -8.84 1.20 -11.64
CA LEU A 107 -9.44 2.12 -10.65
C LEU A 107 -8.92 3.56 -10.80
N ALA A 108 -7.64 3.72 -11.15
CA ALA A 108 -7.02 5.02 -11.39
C ALA A 108 -5.82 4.85 -12.32
N ARG A 109 -5.51 5.88 -13.12
CA ARG A 109 -4.33 5.88 -14.01
C ARG A 109 -3.82 7.29 -14.26
N ILE A 110 -2.53 7.39 -14.53
CA ILE A 110 -1.85 8.59 -15.00
C ILE A 110 -0.78 8.21 -16.03
N GLY A 111 -0.72 8.95 -17.14
CA GLY A 111 0.28 8.74 -18.19
C GLY A 111 0.02 7.56 -19.14
N TYR A 112 -0.88 6.64 -18.76
CA TYR A 112 -1.44 5.61 -19.64
C TYR A 112 -2.74 6.07 -20.30
N THR A 113 -2.99 5.56 -21.51
CA THR A 113 -4.33 5.57 -22.10
C THR A 113 -5.28 4.65 -21.32
N ALA A 114 -6.59 4.76 -21.55
CA ALA A 114 -7.56 3.88 -20.91
C ALA A 114 -7.33 2.40 -21.29
N ASP A 115 -7.17 2.12 -22.59
CA ASP A 115 -6.95 0.77 -23.10
C ASP A 115 -5.65 0.14 -22.57
N GLU A 116 -4.54 0.89 -22.48
CA GLU A 116 -3.31 0.39 -21.85
C GLU A 116 -3.51 0.05 -20.37
N ALA A 117 -4.14 0.94 -19.61
CA ALA A 117 -4.35 0.74 -18.18
C ALA A 117 -5.30 -0.43 -17.90
N ASP A 118 -6.35 -0.60 -18.70
CA ASP A 118 -7.29 -1.72 -18.59
C ASP A 118 -6.59 -3.06 -18.86
N ARG A 119 -5.76 -3.13 -19.91
CA ARG A 119 -4.97 -4.34 -20.20
C ARG A 119 -4.00 -4.68 -19.08
N LEU A 120 -3.32 -3.67 -18.53
CA LEU A 120 -2.42 -3.86 -17.40
C LEU A 120 -3.16 -4.28 -16.13
N ALA A 121 -4.35 -3.75 -15.87
CA ALA A 121 -5.17 -4.16 -14.73
C ALA A 121 -5.57 -5.64 -14.83
N VAL A 122 -6.00 -6.09 -16.02
CA VAL A 122 -6.28 -7.50 -16.30
C VAL A 122 -5.04 -8.38 -16.09
N ALA A 123 -3.87 -7.97 -16.61
CA ALA A 123 -2.63 -8.70 -16.40
C ALA A 123 -2.25 -8.79 -14.91
N GLY A 124 -2.49 -7.73 -14.13
CA GLY A 124 -2.32 -7.74 -12.68
C GLY A 124 -3.24 -8.74 -11.99
N ALA A 125 -4.51 -8.84 -12.40
CA ALA A 125 -5.44 -9.85 -11.89
C ALA A 125 -4.98 -11.28 -12.20
N ASP A 126 -4.45 -11.52 -13.41
CA ASP A 126 -3.88 -12.83 -13.77
C ASP A 126 -2.70 -13.21 -12.86
N PHE A 127 -1.90 -12.25 -12.42
CA PHE A 127 -0.82 -12.48 -11.45
C PHE A 127 -1.33 -12.79 -10.04
N PHE A 128 -2.39 -12.12 -9.56
CA PHE A 128 -3.05 -12.50 -8.30
C PHE A 128 -3.46 -13.97 -8.31
N ASP A 129 -4.19 -14.37 -9.36
CA ASP A 129 -4.63 -15.75 -9.57
C ASP A 129 -3.45 -16.72 -9.67
N PHE A 130 -2.37 -16.31 -10.34
CA PHE A 130 -1.14 -17.08 -10.42
C PHE A 130 -0.54 -17.32 -9.03
N PHE A 131 -0.43 -16.28 -8.20
CA PHE A 131 0.12 -16.39 -6.86
C PHE A 131 -0.69 -17.29 -5.95
N VAL A 132 -2.03 -17.14 -5.94
CA VAL A 132 -2.93 -18.04 -5.19
C VAL A 132 -2.65 -19.50 -5.55
N ARG A 133 -2.60 -19.82 -6.85
CA ARG A 133 -2.30 -21.19 -7.31
C ARG A 133 -0.89 -21.67 -6.95
N GLN A 134 0.11 -20.78 -6.96
CA GLN A 134 1.48 -21.15 -6.60
C GLN A 134 1.62 -21.42 -5.10
N ARG A 135 0.92 -20.65 -4.26
CA ARG A 135 0.86 -20.86 -2.82
C ARG A 135 0.28 -22.23 -2.47
N GLU A 136 -0.84 -22.59 -3.09
CA GLU A 136 -1.47 -23.92 -2.92
C GLU A 136 -0.55 -25.07 -3.34
N ARG A 137 0.37 -24.82 -4.29
CA ARG A 137 1.37 -25.79 -4.77
C ARG A 137 2.65 -25.80 -3.94
N GLY A 138 2.75 -24.95 -2.91
CA GLY A 138 3.91 -24.86 -2.04
C GLY A 138 5.13 -24.16 -2.65
N LEU A 139 4.96 -23.43 -3.76
CA LEU A 139 6.04 -22.62 -4.32
C LEU A 139 6.21 -21.36 -3.46
N ALA A 140 7.36 -21.23 -2.82
CA ALA A 140 7.69 -20.09 -1.96
C ALA A 140 8.05 -18.85 -2.79
N ILE A 141 7.04 -18.22 -3.42
CA ILE A 141 7.18 -16.88 -4.00
C ILE A 141 6.74 -15.86 -2.96
N ALA A 142 7.55 -14.83 -2.72
CA ALA A 142 7.08 -13.65 -1.99
C ALA A 142 6.11 -12.88 -2.89
N GLU A 143 4.81 -12.95 -2.59
CA GLU A 143 3.69 -12.48 -3.44
C GLU A 143 3.52 -10.94 -3.48
N GLN A 144 4.62 -10.21 -3.54
CA GLN A 144 4.58 -8.76 -3.34
C GLN A 144 4.83 -7.96 -4.61
N ALA A 145 5.56 -8.53 -5.58
CA ALA A 145 5.78 -7.86 -6.85
C ALA A 145 6.15 -8.78 -8.02
N VAL A 146 5.86 -8.34 -9.25
CA VAL A 146 6.38 -8.88 -10.51
C VAL A 146 6.90 -7.73 -11.35
N SER A 147 8.04 -7.90 -12.00
CA SER A 147 8.56 -6.94 -12.96
C SER A 147 8.70 -7.56 -14.35
N LEU A 148 8.26 -6.82 -15.36
CA LEU A 148 8.43 -7.13 -16.77
C LEU A 148 9.63 -6.37 -17.32
N PHE A 149 10.36 -7.02 -18.23
CA PHE A 149 11.52 -6.49 -18.90
C PHE A 149 11.33 -6.70 -20.41
N ASP A 150 11.74 -5.73 -21.22
CA ASP A 150 11.74 -5.80 -22.68
C ASP A 150 13.04 -6.41 -23.25
N ASP A 151 14.09 -6.46 -22.43
CA ASP A 151 15.40 -6.99 -22.78
C ASP A 151 15.85 -8.10 -21.80
N VAL A 152 16.53 -9.12 -22.35
CA VAL A 152 17.09 -10.26 -21.62
C VAL A 152 18.27 -9.90 -20.71
N ALA A 153 18.82 -8.69 -20.83
CA ALA A 153 19.84 -8.14 -19.95
C ALA A 153 19.28 -7.75 -18.57
N LEU A 154 17.96 -7.65 -18.43
CA LEU A 154 17.26 -7.41 -17.16
C LEU A 154 17.77 -6.17 -16.39
N LEU A 155 18.22 -5.14 -17.10
CA LEU A 155 18.85 -3.97 -16.48
C LEU A 155 17.84 -3.09 -15.74
N MET A 156 16.72 -2.77 -16.38
CA MET A 156 15.66 -1.95 -15.81
C MET A 156 14.30 -2.52 -16.23
N PRO A 157 13.35 -2.64 -15.30
CA PRO A 157 12.01 -3.10 -15.65
C PRO A 157 11.29 -2.04 -16.48
N THR A 158 10.49 -2.49 -17.44
CA THR A 158 9.57 -1.61 -18.19
C THR A 158 8.28 -1.39 -17.43
N THR A 159 7.82 -2.40 -16.69
CA THR A 159 6.61 -2.32 -15.87
C THR A 159 6.76 -3.19 -14.65
N SER A 160 6.36 -2.69 -13.49
CA SER A 160 6.31 -3.45 -12.25
C SER A 160 4.90 -3.44 -11.67
N PHE A 161 4.43 -4.61 -11.26
CA PHE A 161 3.19 -4.83 -10.53
C PHE A 161 3.55 -5.04 -9.06
N MET A 162 3.01 -4.21 -8.17
CA MET A 162 3.12 -4.37 -6.73
C MET A 162 1.74 -4.71 -6.15
N PHE A 163 1.65 -5.79 -5.38
CA PHE A 163 0.40 -6.34 -4.91
C PHE A 163 0.18 -6.00 -3.44
N LEU A 164 -1.03 -5.55 -3.11
CA LEU A 164 -1.41 -5.12 -1.77
C LEU A 164 -2.81 -5.65 -1.45
N TRP A 165 -3.01 -6.11 -0.23
CA TRP A 165 -4.30 -6.57 0.27
C TRP A 165 -4.83 -5.62 1.33
N ILE A 166 -5.84 -4.83 0.99
CA ILE A 166 -6.42 -3.80 1.87
C ILE A 166 -7.87 -4.17 2.14
N ASP A 167 -8.20 -4.42 3.41
CA ASP A 167 -9.55 -4.74 3.88
C ASP A 167 -10.20 -5.90 3.09
N GLY A 168 -9.41 -6.94 2.81
CA GLY A 168 -9.83 -8.13 2.06
C GLY A 168 -9.89 -7.95 0.53
N THR A 169 -9.67 -6.73 0.03
CA THR A 169 -9.64 -6.43 -1.41
C THR A 169 -8.19 -6.37 -1.90
N GLY A 170 -7.92 -7.04 -3.03
CA GLY A 170 -6.61 -7.00 -3.67
C GLY A 170 -6.48 -5.79 -4.59
N TYR A 171 -5.37 -5.07 -4.45
CA TYR A 171 -4.98 -3.93 -5.26
C TYR A 171 -3.63 -4.20 -5.92
N VAL A 172 -3.51 -3.81 -7.18
CA VAL A 172 -2.23 -3.86 -7.90
C VAL A 172 -1.81 -2.44 -8.29
N LEU A 173 -0.68 -2.00 -7.75
CA LEU A 173 -0.01 -0.77 -8.16
C LEU A 173 0.91 -1.09 -9.33
N ILE A 174 0.60 -0.53 -10.49
CA ILE A 174 1.31 -0.74 -11.75
C ILE A 174 2.19 0.48 -11.99
N LEU A 175 3.50 0.29 -12.00
CA LEU A 175 4.51 1.34 -12.15
C LEU A 175 5.27 1.14 -13.45
N ASP A 176 5.30 2.17 -14.30
CA ASP A 176 6.13 2.18 -15.51
C ASP A 176 7.57 2.57 -15.15
N GLY A 177 8.54 1.90 -15.77
CA GLY A 177 9.96 2.08 -15.52
C GLY A 177 10.38 1.64 -14.12
N GLU A 178 11.34 2.37 -13.54
CA GLU A 178 11.87 2.08 -12.20
C GLU A 178 10.80 2.26 -11.11
N PRO A 179 10.52 1.22 -10.29
CA PRO A 179 9.64 1.35 -9.14
C PRO A 179 10.38 2.02 -7.97
N LEU A 180 10.02 3.26 -7.68
CA LEU A 180 10.62 4.08 -6.62
C LEU A 180 9.78 3.98 -5.34
N THR A 181 9.47 2.78 -4.87
CA THR A 181 8.46 2.58 -3.81
C THR A 181 8.98 2.80 -2.39
N ASN A 182 10.30 2.87 -2.19
CA ASN A 182 10.91 3.10 -0.88
C ASN A 182 10.88 4.59 -0.47
N ASN A 183 9.70 5.20 -0.46
CA ASN A 183 9.50 6.55 0.05
C ASN A 183 8.08 6.77 0.60
N ARG A 184 7.91 7.91 1.27
CA ARG A 184 6.68 8.31 1.95
C ARG A 184 5.43 8.32 1.05
N ALA A 185 5.56 8.58 -0.25
CA ALA A 185 4.43 8.61 -1.16
C ALA A 185 3.71 7.26 -1.25
N LEU A 186 4.42 6.14 -1.05
CA LEU A 186 3.79 4.81 -0.96
C LEU A 186 2.89 4.72 0.27
N VAL A 187 3.38 5.20 1.41
CA VAL A 187 2.63 5.21 2.67
C VAL A 187 1.37 6.05 2.54
N GLU A 188 1.49 7.24 1.95
CA GLU A 188 0.35 8.12 1.71
C GLU A 188 -0.66 7.50 0.73
N LEU A 189 -0.20 6.82 -0.32
CA LEU A 189 -1.07 6.12 -1.25
C LEU A 189 -1.89 5.02 -0.58
N VAL A 190 -1.24 4.15 0.21
CA VAL A 190 -1.95 3.08 0.91
C VAL A 190 -2.92 3.65 1.95
N TRP A 191 -2.52 4.71 2.64
CA TRP A 191 -3.41 5.41 3.58
C TRP A 191 -4.62 6.03 2.88
N ALA A 192 -4.42 6.62 1.70
CA ALA A 192 -5.49 7.16 0.87
C ALA A 192 -6.47 6.07 0.41
N ILE A 193 -5.97 4.89 0.00
CA ILE A 193 -6.82 3.76 -0.42
C ILE A 193 -7.65 3.26 0.76
N LYS A 194 -6.99 2.97 1.90
CA LYS A 194 -7.65 2.45 3.10
C LYS A 194 -8.72 3.40 3.66
N THR A 195 -8.43 4.70 3.70
CA THR A 195 -9.39 5.69 4.23
C THR A 195 -10.43 6.15 3.21
N SER A 196 -10.21 5.93 1.90
CA SER A 196 -11.26 6.10 0.89
C SER A 196 -12.43 5.14 1.13
N GLY A 197 -12.17 3.90 1.55
CA GLY A 197 -13.21 2.92 1.91
C GLY A 197 -14.13 3.38 3.05
N LEU A 198 -13.57 4.05 4.07
CA LEU A 198 -14.33 4.61 5.18
C LEU A 198 -15.35 5.69 4.73
N ARG A 199 -15.13 6.34 3.58
CA ARG A 199 -16.04 7.38 3.07
C ARG A 199 -17.34 6.83 2.53
N PHE A 200 -17.34 5.60 2.01
CA PHE A 200 -18.56 4.94 1.54
C PHE A 200 -19.42 4.46 2.71
N SER A 201 -18.81 4.01 3.82
CA SER A 201 -19.56 3.58 5.02
C SER A 201 -20.32 4.71 5.73
N LYS A 202 -19.81 5.95 5.71
CA LYS A 202 -20.48 7.12 6.32
C LYS A 202 -21.59 7.73 5.44
N GLY A 203 -21.69 7.32 4.17
CA GLY A 203 -22.71 7.81 3.23
C GLY A 203 -24.06 7.13 3.40
N ASP A 204 -24.07 5.88 3.86
CA ASP A 204 -25.29 5.05 3.97
C ASP A 204 -26.08 5.31 5.26
N ASP A 205 -25.51 6.00 6.25
CA ASP A 205 -26.19 6.39 7.50
C ASP A 205 -27.03 7.68 7.38
N LYS A 206 -27.27 8.19 6.15
CA LYS A 206 -28.15 9.35 5.90
C LYS A 206 -29.36 9.07 5.03
N VAL A 207 -29.75 7.82 4.87
CA VAL A 207 -31.08 7.46 4.35
C VAL A 207 -31.71 6.43 5.26
N ASN A 208 -32.30 6.91 6.37
CA ASN A 208 -33.49 6.36 7.03
C ASN A 208 -34.10 7.41 7.94
#